data_AF-A0A435JRB7-F1
#
_entry.id   AF-A0A435JRB7-F1
#
_cell.length_a   1.000
_cell.length_b   1.000
_cell.length_c   1.000
_cell.angle_alpha   90.00
_cell.angle_beta   90.00
_cell.angle_gamma   90.00
#
_symmetry.space_group_name_H-M   'P 1'
#
loop_
_entity.id
_entity.type
_entity.pdbx_description
1 polymer ?
#
loop_
_entity_poly.entity_id
_entity_poly.type
_entity_poly.pdbx_seq_one_letter_code
_entity_poly.pdbx_strand_id
1 'polypeptide(L)'
;MDTETTAIPAYSNDQWLHAITAVNAWRGRCLDLFARSEVAVSETLLVMASTTMDGAAAKLPHLVGHRFEELATLIGTTGAFASEGKASAAALSAFRPHEGLRASLAHGVGKVVLDQQGNWLLVLRTLTFRSKQPERTAVVIEQNEAHEIAKSLQTAGQRLVSELADLRRALGST
;
A
#
# COMPACT_ATOMS: atom_id res chain seq x y z
N MET A 1 -14.44 -51.61 21.81
CA MET A 1 -14.71 -50.43 22.65
C MET A 1 -13.87 -49.33 22.04
N ASP A 2 -14.49 -48.58 21.13
CA ASP A 2 -13.80 -47.64 20.25
C ASP A 2 -13.39 -46.43 21.09
N THR A 3 -12.08 -46.27 21.29
CA THR A 3 -11.52 -45.05 21.87
C THR A 3 -11.69 -43.93 20.86
N GLU A 4 -12.78 -43.19 21.02
CA GLU A 4 -13.05 -41.93 20.35
C GLU A 4 -11.86 -41.00 20.65
N THR A 5 -10.96 -40.87 19.68
CA THR A 5 -9.81 -39.96 19.80
C THR A 5 -10.37 -38.56 19.67
N THR A 6 -10.69 -37.93 20.80
CA THR A 6 -11.05 -36.52 20.82
C THR A 6 -9.86 -35.74 20.29
N ALA A 7 -9.97 -35.22 19.07
CA ALA A 7 -8.95 -34.38 18.48
C ALA A 7 -8.83 -33.12 19.34
N ILE A 8 -7.77 -33.04 20.16
CA ILE A 8 -7.45 -31.82 20.89
C ILE A 8 -7.06 -30.79 19.82
N PRO A 9 -7.78 -29.67 19.70
CA PRO A 9 -7.37 -28.62 18.77
C PRO A 9 -5.99 -28.13 19.19
N ALA A 10 -5.08 -27.99 18.22
CA ALA A 10 -3.70 -27.58 18.47
C ALA A 10 -3.57 -26.18 19.12
N TYR A 11 -4.67 -25.41 19.15
CA TYR A 11 -4.73 -24.04 19.68
C TYR A 11 -6.07 -23.80 20.38
N SER A 12 -6.10 -22.87 21.33
CA SER A 12 -7.34 -22.42 21.97
C SER A 12 -8.12 -21.45 21.08
N ASN A 13 -9.43 -21.33 21.32
CA ASN A 13 -10.27 -20.33 20.66
C ASN A 13 -9.76 -18.89 20.88
N ASP A 14 -9.18 -18.61 22.06
CA ASP A 14 -8.63 -17.30 22.38
C ASP A 14 -7.37 -16.99 21.56
N GLN A 15 -6.49 -17.98 21.38
CA GLN A 15 -5.29 -17.83 20.53
C GLN A 15 -5.69 -17.54 19.08
N TRP A 16 -6.68 -18.28 18.58
CA TRP A 16 -7.22 -18.07 17.23
C TRP A 16 -7.85 -16.68 17.07
N LEU A 17 -8.68 -16.25 18.02
CA LEU A 17 -9.32 -14.95 17.99
C LEU A 17 -8.29 -13.81 18.07
N HIS A 18 -7.26 -13.97 18.89
CA HIS A 18 -6.16 -13.01 18.99
C HIS A 18 -5.43 -12.86 17.65
N ALA A 19 -5.11 -13.98 17.00
CA ALA A 19 -4.44 -13.98 15.70
C ALA A 19 -5.26 -13.32 14.59
N ILE A 20 -6.56 -13.65 14.47
CA ILE A 20 -7.44 -12.99 13.50
C ILE A 20 -7.51 -11.48 13.75
N THR A 21 -7.66 -11.09 15.01
CA THR A 21 -7.71 -9.68 15.41
C THR A 21 -6.43 -8.96 15.03
N ALA A 22 -5.27 -9.55 15.34
CA ALA A 22 -3.97 -8.99 15.02
C ALA A 22 -3.76 -8.83 13.50
N VAL A 23 -4.09 -9.86 12.72
CA VAL A 23 -4.03 -9.85 11.25
C VAL A 23 -4.91 -8.75 10.67
N ASN A 24 -6.15 -8.64 11.13
CA ASN A 24 -7.09 -7.64 10.62
C ASN A 24 -6.66 -6.21 10.99
N ALA A 25 -6.17 -6.01 12.22
CA ALA A 25 -5.63 -4.72 12.65
C ALA A 25 -4.39 -4.32 11.84
N TRP A 26 -3.50 -5.26 11.57
CA TRP A 26 -2.32 -5.04 10.73
C TRP A 26 -2.70 -4.70 9.28
N ARG A 27 -3.59 -5.49 8.67
CA ARG A 27 -4.08 -5.25 7.30
C ARG A 27 -4.77 -3.90 7.18
N GLY A 28 -5.64 -3.56 8.13
CA GLY A 28 -6.33 -2.27 8.19
C GLY A 28 -5.36 -1.10 8.32
N ARG A 29 -4.35 -1.21 9.18
CA ARG A 29 -3.30 -0.20 9.32
C ARG A 29 -2.54 0.02 8.01
N CYS A 30 -2.16 -1.05 7.32
CA CYS A 30 -1.47 -0.93 6.03
C CYS A 30 -2.35 -0.23 4.98
N LEU A 31 -3.64 -0.58 4.92
CA LEU A 31 -4.59 0.06 3.99
C LEU A 31 -4.81 1.55 4.30
N ASP A 32 -4.85 1.94 5.58
CA ASP A 32 -4.91 3.36 5.97
C ASP A 32 -3.68 4.15 5.50
N LEU A 33 -2.48 3.57 5.64
CA LEU A 33 -1.24 4.20 5.16
C LEU A 33 -1.23 4.37 3.63
N PHE A 34 -1.71 3.37 2.88
CA PHE A 34 -1.91 3.51 1.44
C PHE A 34 -2.93 4.61 1.14
N ALA A 35 -4.11 4.59 1.76
CA ALA A 35 -5.17 5.56 1.51
C ALA A 35 -4.71 7.02 1.71
N ARG A 36 -3.96 7.29 2.78
CA ARG A 36 -3.37 8.63 3.03
C ARG A 36 -2.42 9.05 1.91
N SER A 37 -1.57 8.14 1.46
CA SER A 37 -0.63 8.39 0.36
C SER A 37 -1.37 8.62 -0.96
N GLU A 38 -2.42 7.84 -1.23
CA GLU A 38 -3.27 7.99 -2.43
C GLU A 38 -4.00 9.33 -2.46
N VAL A 39 -4.52 9.80 -1.32
CA VAL A 39 -5.13 11.13 -1.20
C VAL A 39 -4.10 12.22 -1.43
N ALA A 40 -2.91 12.12 -0.81
CA ALA A 40 -1.85 13.11 -0.97
C ALA A 40 -1.44 13.27 -2.45
N VAL A 41 -1.25 12.16 -3.16
CA VAL A 41 -0.98 12.17 -4.62
C VAL A 41 -2.10 12.87 -5.38
N SER A 42 -3.36 12.55 -5.06
CA SER A 42 -4.53 13.10 -5.77
C SER A 42 -4.67 14.60 -5.59
N GLU A 43 -4.52 15.07 -4.36
CA GLU A 43 -4.54 16.50 -4.03
C GLU A 43 -3.37 17.25 -4.70
N THR A 44 -2.19 16.63 -4.80
CA THR A 44 -1.05 17.26 -5.49
C THR A 44 -1.30 17.40 -6.98
N LEU A 45 -1.84 16.37 -7.63
CA LEU A 45 -2.24 16.47 -9.04
C LEU A 45 -3.31 17.56 -9.25
N LEU A 46 -4.23 17.74 -8.31
CA LEU A 46 -5.23 18.80 -8.40
C LEU A 46 -4.59 20.19 -8.39
N VAL A 47 -3.63 20.44 -7.49
CA VAL A 47 -2.87 21.70 -7.47
C VAL A 47 -2.07 21.89 -8.76
N MET A 48 -1.36 20.87 -9.22
CA MET A 48 -0.60 20.92 -10.48
C MET A 48 -1.49 21.10 -11.72
N ALA A 49 -2.76 20.66 -11.68
CA ALA A 49 -3.70 20.89 -12.77
C ALA A 49 -4.17 22.36 -12.83
N SER A 50 -4.19 23.06 -11.68
CA SER A 50 -4.48 24.50 -11.61
C SER A 50 -3.26 25.40 -11.87
N THR A 51 -2.05 24.87 -11.73
CA THR A 51 -0.81 25.60 -11.95
C THR A 51 -0.19 25.19 -13.28
N THR A 52 -0.24 26.06 -14.29
CA THR A 52 0.42 25.80 -15.57
C THR A 52 1.91 26.14 -15.46
N MET A 53 2.79 25.15 -15.54
CA MET A 53 4.23 25.33 -15.73
C MET A 53 4.67 24.72 -17.06
N ASP A 54 5.51 25.43 -17.80
CA ASP A 54 5.99 25.04 -19.14
C ASP A 54 4.89 24.64 -20.13
N GLY A 55 3.68 25.18 -19.97
CA GLY A 55 2.52 24.88 -20.80
C GLY A 55 1.89 23.50 -20.56
N ALA A 56 2.40 22.72 -19.61
CA ALA A 56 1.85 21.43 -19.22
C ALA A 56 0.95 21.58 -17.98
N ALA A 57 -0.25 21.00 -18.05
CA ALA A 57 -1.14 20.84 -16.91
C ALA A 57 -1.24 19.36 -16.55
N ALA A 58 -1.29 19.06 -15.25
CA ALA A 58 -1.46 17.69 -14.79
C ALA A 58 -2.79 17.09 -15.27
N LYS A 59 -2.74 15.85 -15.75
CA LYS A 59 -3.97 15.08 -15.98
C LYS A 59 -4.53 14.61 -14.63
N LEU A 60 -5.84 14.34 -14.60
CA LEU A 60 -6.52 13.79 -13.43
C LEU A 60 -7.09 12.39 -13.72
N PRO A 61 -6.26 11.33 -13.82
CA PRO A 61 -6.73 9.98 -14.06
C PRO A 61 -7.66 9.46 -12.95
N HIS A 62 -8.67 8.68 -13.33
CA HIS A 62 -9.59 8.06 -12.35
C HIS A 62 -8.92 6.93 -11.53
N LEU A 63 -8.06 6.13 -12.17
CA LEU A 63 -7.43 4.97 -11.51
C LEU A 63 -6.24 5.38 -10.67
N VAL A 64 -6.14 4.83 -9.46
CA VAL A 64 -5.08 5.17 -8.51
C VAL A 64 -3.67 4.96 -9.07
N GLY A 65 -3.41 3.82 -9.71
CA GLY A 65 -2.10 3.54 -10.31
C GLY A 65 -1.73 4.59 -11.36
N HIS A 66 -2.69 5.01 -12.19
CA HIS A 66 -2.44 6.05 -13.20
C HIS A 66 -2.17 7.43 -12.59
N ARG A 67 -2.75 7.74 -11.42
CA ARG A 67 -2.41 8.97 -10.68
C ARG A 67 -0.95 8.96 -10.20
N PHE A 68 -0.47 7.82 -9.71
CA PHE A 68 0.94 7.68 -9.31
C PHE A 68 1.88 7.83 -10.52
N GLU A 69 1.53 7.24 -11.67
CA GLU A 69 2.33 7.37 -12.90
C GLU A 69 2.32 8.81 -13.46
N GLU A 70 1.17 9.48 -13.43
CA GLU A 70 1.07 10.89 -13.85
C GLU A 70 1.93 11.77 -12.96
N LEU A 71 1.84 11.61 -11.63
CA LEU A 71 2.66 12.35 -10.69
C LEU A 71 4.15 12.08 -10.94
N ALA A 72 4.55 10.81 -11.07
CA ALA A 72 5.93 10.41 -11.34
C ALA A 72 6.47 11.04 -12.64
N THR A 73 5.63 11.15 -13.67
CA THR A 73 5.99 11.79 -14.94
C THR A 73 6.23 13.28 -14.76
N LEU A 74 5.35 13.97 -14.02
CA LEU A 74 5.42 15.42 -13.81
C LEU A 74 6.62 15.85 -12.97
N ILE A 75 6.95 15.10 -11.91
CA ILE A 75 8.07 15.40 -10.99
C ILE A 75 9.38 14.68 -11.36
N GLY A 76 9.34 13.85 -12.41
CA GLY A 76 10.52 13.14 -12.91
C GLY A 76 11.57 14.10 -13.48
N THR A 77 12.77 13.59 -13.76
CA THR A 77 13.93 14.41 -14.18
C THR A 77 13.72 15.25 -15.45
N THR A 78 12.73 14.89 -16.28
CA THR A 78 12.36 15.59 -17.51
C THR A 78 10.93 16.11 -17.47
N GLY A 79 10.28 16.08 -16.29
CA GLY A 79 8.90 16.52 -16.12
C GLY A 79 8.79 18.04 -15.94
N ALA A 80 7.60 18.59 -16.15
CA ALA A 80 7.32 20.02 -16.03
C ALA A 80 7.51 20.59 -14.61
N PHE A 81 7.63 19.71 -13.61
CA PHE A 81 7.84 20.06 -12.19
C PHE A 81 9.14 19.42 -11.66
N ALA A 82 10.13 19.17 -12.52
CA ALA A 82 11.36 18.47 -12.16
C ALA A 82 12.18 19.22 -11.07
N SER A 83 12.23 20.56 -11.14
CA SER A 83 12.97 21.39 -10.20
C SER A 83 12.32 21.40 -8.81
N GLU A 84 11.01 21.63 -8.76
CA GLU A 84 10.24 21.75 -7.53
C GLU A 84 9.99 20.37 -6.91
N GLY A 85 9.78 19.36 -7.75
CA GLY A 85 9.35 18.03 -7.37
C GLY A 85 10.48 17.06 -6.99
N LYS A 86 11.75 17.46 -7.01
CA LYS A 86 12.90 16.56 -6.80
C LYS A 86 12.82 15.75 -5.50
N ALA A 87 12.45 16.37 -4.38
CA ALA A 87 12.34 15.68 -3.10
C ALA A 87 11.15 14.70 -3.07
N SER A 88 10.01 15.13 -3.62
CA SER A 88 8.82 14.30 -3.84
C SER A 88 9.10 13.10 -4.76
N ALA A 89 9.93 13.27 -5.80
CA ALA A 89 10.32 12.18 -6.70
C ALA A 89 11.11 11.10 -5.97
N ALA A 90 12.06 11.50 -5.12
CA ALA A 90 12.83 10.58 -4.29
C ALA A 90 11.94 9.85 -3.27
N ALA A 91 11.02 10.57 -2.63
CA ALA A 91 10.07 9.97 -1.68
C ALA A 91 9.09 9.01 -2.37
N LEU A 92 8.60 9.36 -3.55
CA LEU A 92 7.74 8.51 -4.37
C LEU A 92 8.47 7.22 -4.74
N SER A 93 9.72 7.32 -5.23
CA SER A 93 10.56 6.17 -5.56
C SER A 93 10.77 5.23 -4.37
N ALA A 94 10.96 5.78 -3.16
CA ALA A 94 11.08 4.98 -1.93
C ALA A 94 9.76 4.30 -1.52
N PHE A 95 8.61 4.87 -1.89
CA PHE A 95 7.29 4.30 -1.61
C PHE A 95 6.88 3.19 -2.59
N ARG A 96 7.28 3.30 -3.87
CA ARG A 96 6.85 2.38 -4.95
C ARG A 96 7.04 0.88 -4.66
N PRO A 97 8.10 0.41 -3.98
CA PRO A 97 8.25 -1.01 -3.67
C PRO A 97 7.07 -1.60 -2.90
N HIS A 98 6.28 -0.78 -2.20
CA HIS A 98 5.10 -1.21 -1.46
C HIS A 98 3.83 -1.34 -2.31
N GLU A 99 3.78 -0.78 -3.53
CA GLU A 99 2.58 -0.76 -4.37
C GLU A 99 2.05 -2.17 -4.68
N GLY A 100 2.94 -3.15 -4.88
CA GLY A 100 2.56 -4.53 -5.14
C GLY A 100 1.79 -5.18 -3.98
N LEU A 101 2.10 -4.80 -2.74
CA LEU A 101 1.42 -5.30 -1.55
C LEU A 101 0.00 -4.74 -1.42
N ARG A 102 -0.22 -3.49 -1.84
CA ARG A 102 -1.53 -2.81 -1.75
C ARG A 102 -2.64 -3.61 -2.41
N ALA A 103 -2.41 -4.14 -3.61
CA ALA A 103 -3.42 -4.91 -4.34
C ALA A 103 -3.81 -6.19 -3.59
N SER A 104 -2.82 -6.93 -3.09
CA SER A 104 -3.05 -8.14 -2.28
C SER A 104 -3.79 -7.83 -0.98
N LEU A 105 -3.46 -6.71 -0.32
CA LEU A 105 -4.16 -6.29 0.90
C LEU A 105 -5.57 -5.79 0.65
N ALA A 106 -5.86 -5.16 -0.48
CA ALA A 106 -7.20 -4.66 -0.77
C ALA A 106 -8.13 -5.76 -1.30
N HIS A 107 -7.62 -6.62 -2.19
CA HIS A 107 -8.45 -7.52 -2.99
C HIS A 107 -8.19 -9.01 -2.70
N GLY A 108 -7.14 -9.32 -1.94
CA GLY A 108 -6.81 -10.70 -1.60
C GLY A 108 -7.81 -11.32 -0.62
N VAL A 109 -8.19 -12.56 -0.90
CA VAL A 109 -8.93 -13.41 0.05
C VAL A 109 -7.92 -13.98 1.04
N GLY A 110 -8.08 -13.62 2.31
CA GLY A 110 -7.15 -13.98 3.38
C GLY A 110 -7.50 -15.30 4.05
N LYS A 111 -6.49 -16.13 4.28
CA LYS A 111 -6.54 -17.26 5.20
C LYS A 111 -5.50 -17.05 6.30
N VAL A 112 -5.93 -17.08 7.55
CA VAL A 112 -5.03 -17.09 8.71
C VAL A 112 -4.68 -18.53 9.04
N VAL A 113 -3.42 -18.77 9.36
CA VAL A 113 -2.88 -20.06 9.82
C VAL A 113 -2.07 -19.78 11.08
N LEU A 114 -2.06 -20.72 12.03
CA LEU A 114 -1.17 -20.67 13.18
C LEU A 114 -0.06 -21.72 13.01
N ASP A 115 1.19 -21.34 13.30
CA ASP A 115 2.29 -22.29 13.42
C ASP A 115 2.22 -23.06 14.75
N GLN A 116 3.19 -23.94 15.02
CA GLN A 116 3.21 -24.73 16.27
C GLN A 116 3.44 -23.87 17.52
N GLN A 117 4.01 -22.68 17.36
CA GLN A 117 4.30 -21.71 18.41
C GLN A 117 3.13 -20.75 18.64
N GLY A 118 2.08 -20.82 17.82
CA GLY A 118 0.92 -19.93 17.86
C GLY A 118 1.16 -18.58 17.17
N ASN A 119 2.25 -18.42 16.42
CA ASN A 119 2.41 -17.25 15.55
C ASN A 119 1.53 -17.40 14.32
N TRP A 120 0.99 -16.28 13.86
CA TRP A 120 0.13 -16.30 12.69
C TRP A 120 0.91 -16.15 11.38
N LEU A 121 0.40 -16.81 10.34
CA LEU A 121 0.72 -16.55 8.94
C LEU A 121 -0.56 -16.12 8.23
N LEU A 122 -0.45 -15.06 7.43
CA LEU A 122 -1.52 -14.62 6.55
C LEU A 122 -1.20 -15.05 5.12
N VAL A 123 -2.09 -15.83 4.52
CA VAL A 123 -2.04 -16.15 3.09
C VAL A 123 -3.11 -15.36 2.36
N LEU A 124 -2.70 -14.39 1.53
CA LEU A 124 -3.57 -13.62 0.67
C LEU A 124 -3.53 -14.20 -0.74
N ARG A 125 -4.68 -14.60 -1.28
CA ARG A 125 -4.81 -15.05 -2.66
C ARG A 125 -5.60 -14.05 -3.47
N THR A 126 -5.06 -13.64 -4.61
CA THR A 126 -5.68 -12.67 -5.51
C THR A 126 -5.82 -13.30 -6.89
N LEU A 127 -6.97 -13.08 -7.53
CA LEU A 127 -7.19 -13.36 -8.93
C LEU A 127 -7.32 -12.02 -9.65
N THR A 128 -6.44 -11.76 -10.60
CA THR A 128 -6.47 -10.58 -11.47
C THR A 128 -6.52 -11.00 -12.93
N PHE A 129 -6.76 -10.04 -13.82
CA PHE A 129 -6.71 -10.27 -15.26
C PHE A 129 -5.68 -9.34 -15.88
N ARG A 130 -4.72 -9.90 -16.61
CA ARG A 130 -3.73 -9.15 -17.39
C ARG A 130 -3.82 -9.59 -18.85
N SER A 131 -4.01 -8.64 -19.76
CA SER A 131 -4.18 -8.94 -21.20
C SER A 131 -5.25 -10.01 -21.48
N LYS A 132 -6.38 -9.94 -20.75
CA LYS A 132 -7.50 -10.90 -20.79
C LYS A 132 -7.15 -12.32 -20.29
N GLN A 133 -5.98 -12.53 -19.71
CA GLN A 133 -5.57 -13.79 -19.12
C GLN A 133 -5.67 -13.75 -17.59
N PRO A 134 -6.16 -14.82 -16.94
CA PRO A 134 -6.22 -14.89 -15.49
C PRO A 134 -4.82 -15.03 -14.89
N GLU A 135 -4.50 -14.18 -13.94
CA GLU A 135 -3.26 -14.20 -13.16
C GLU A 135 -3.62 -14.42 -11.69
N ARG A 136 -3.20 -15.57 -11.13
CA ARG A 136 -3.40 -15.92 -9.72
C ARG A 136 -2.12 -15.71 -8.96
N THR A 137 -2.19 -14.91 -7.92
CA THR A 137 -1.05 -14.63 -7.04
C THR A 137 -1.38 -15.04 -5.61
N ALA A 138 -0.35 -15.48 -4.89
CA ALA A 138 -0.42 -15.77 -3.47
C ALA A 138 0.73 -15.03 -2.78
N VAL A 139 0.40 -14.27 -1.74
CA VAL A 139 1.37 -13.65 -0.84
C VAL A 139 1.20 -14.30 0.52
N VAL A 140 2.31 -14.76 1.09
CA VAL A 140 2.39 -15.26 2.46
C VAL A 140 3.11 -14.19 3.28
N ILE A 141 2.55 -13.87 4.45
CA ILE A 141 3.11 -12.87 5.35
C ILE A 141 3.18 -13.49 6.73
N GLU A 142 4.40 -13.59 7.25
CA GLU A 142 4.64 -14.05 8.61
C GLU A 142 4.43 -12.91 9.61
N GLN A 143 4.08 -13.27 10.85
CA GLN A 143 3.81 -12.29 11.91
C GLN A 143 4.99 -11.35 12.19
N ASN A 144 6.22 -11.85 12.14
CA ASN A 144 7.45 -11.06 12.31
C ASN A 144 7.67 -10.09 11.13
N GLU A 145 7.49 -10.55 9.90
CA GLU A 145 7.60 -9.74 8.67
C GLU A 145 6.55 -8.64 8.64
N ALA A 146 5.34 -8.92 9.12
CA ALA A 146 4.24 -7.97 9.14
C ALA A 146 4.61 -6.67 9.88
N HIS A 147 5.33 -6.77 10.99
CA HIS A 147 5.78 -5.60 11.74
C HIS A 147 6.73 -4.73 10.90
N GLU A 148 7.73 -5.34 10.28
CA GLU A 148 8.72 -4.64 9.46
C GLU A 148 8.10 -4.03 8.20
N ILE A 149 7.17 -4.76 7.56
CA ILE A 149 6.41 -4.25 6.42
C ILE A 149 5.62 -3.00 6.81
N ALA A 150 4.90 -3.04 7.94
CA ALA A 150 4.10 -1.91 8.39
C ALA A 150 4.98 -0.71 8.74
N LYS A 151 6.13 -0.93 9.38
CA LYS A 151 7.10 0.12 9.74
C LYS A 151 7.73 0.75 8.49
N SER A 152 8.16 -0.07 7.53
CA SER A 152 8.72 0.41 6.27
C SER A 152 7.69 1.23 5.48
N LEU A 153 6.47 0.69 5.33
CA LEU A 153 5.37 1.37 4.65
C LEU A 153 5.01 2.69 5.34
N GLN A 154 4.95 2.69 6.67
CA GLN A 154 4.67 3.90 7.44
C GLN A 154 5.74 4.97 7.20
N THR A 155 7.01 4.59 7.27
CA THR A 155 8.14 5.52 7.08
C THR A 155 8.12 6.11 5.66
N ALA A 156 7.99 5.27 4.64
CA ALA A 156 7.95 5.71 3.25
C ALA A 156 6.70 6.55 2.95
N GLY A 157 5.53 6.13 3.43
CA GLY A 157 4.25 6.82 3.22
C GLY A 157 4.20 8.17 3.92
N GLN A 158 4.65 8.26 5.17
CA GLN A 158 4.73 9.55 5.90
C GLN A 158 5.67 10.53 5.20
N ARG A 159 6.83 10.05 4.73
CA ARG A 159 7.75 10.88 3.97
C ARG A 159 7.10 11.38 2.68
N LEU A 160 6.47 10.49 1.89
CA LEU A 160 5.79 10.88 0.66
C LEU A 160 4.69 11.93 0.92
N VAL A 161 3.85 11.71 1.93
CA VAL A 161 2.79 12.66 2.31
C VAL A 161 3.37 14.03 2.68
N SER A 162 4.46 14.06 3.45
CA SER A 162 5.11 15.32 3.85
C SER A 162 5.68 16.07 2.65
N GLU A 163 6.49 15.42 1.83
CA GLU A 163 7.15 16.05 0.67
C GLU A 163 6.11 16.55 -0.36
N LEU A 164 5.00 15.82 -0.53
CA LEU A 164 3.89 16.27 -1.37
C LEU A 164 3.15 17.46 -0.77
N ALA A 165 3.00 17.54 0.55
CA ALA A 165 2.45 18.71 1.20
C ALA A 165 3.35 19.94 1.02
N ASP A 166 4.66 19.77 1.13
CA ASP A 166 5.65 20.82 0.86
C ASP A 166 5.60 21.31 -0.59
N LEU A 167 5.54 20.38 -1.54
CA LEU A 167 5.40 20.70 -2.96
C LEU A 167 4.11 21.49 -3.25
N ARG A 168 2.97 21.07 -2.70
CA ARG A 168 1.71 21.81 -2.85
C ARG A 168 1.79 23.22 -2.28
N ARG A 169 2.45 23.41 -1.12
CA ARG A 169 2.67 24.75 -0.54
C ARG A 169 3.53 25.61 -1.44
N ALA A 170 4.60 25.06 -2.00
CA ALA A 170 5.46 25.78 -2.93
C ALA A 170 4.71 26.21 -4.20
N LEU A 171 3.84 25.35 -4.75
CA LEU A 171 3.07 25.62 -5.96
C LEU A 171 1.84 26.52 -5.75
N GLY A 172 1.25 26.50 -4.55
CA GLY A 172 0.05 27.28 -4.20
C GLY A 172 0.34 28.66 -3.59
N SER A 173 1.61 29.06 -3.45
CA SER A 173 2.02 30.37 -2.91
C SER A 173 2.17 31.47 -3.97
N THR A 174 1.52 31.31 -5.13
CA THR A 174 1.40 32.31 -6.21
C THR A 174 -0.05 32.75 -6.36
#